data_AF-A0A1G8CDA4-F1
#
_entry.id   AF-A0A1G8CDA4-F1
#
_cell.length_a   1.000
_cell.length_b   1.000
_cell.length_c   1.000
_cell.angle_alpha   90.00
_cell.angle_beta   90.00
_cell.angle_gamma   90.00
#
_symmetry.space_group_name_H-M   'P 1'
#
loop_
_entity.id
_entity.type
_entity.pdbx_description
1 polymer ?
#
loop_
_entity_poly.entity_id
_entity_poly.type
_entity_poly.pdbx_seq_one_letter_code
_entity_poly.pdbx_strand_id
1 'polypeptide(L)'
;MSIATDLASIQILSSVYQSTNVNDTFHNTVHTLCNKVDYIDWAGIYLKEGEDTRLLVSTEDKGSMQSQLAFPIKHNDTEVGVLVVKSKQWIVFDVTDVSTLEKVTSELGKVFT
;
A
#
# COMPACT_ATOMS: atom_id res chain seq x y z
N MET A 1 5.42 -4.01 -17.22
CA MET A 1 6.19 -3.02 -16.43
C MET A 1 5.53 -1.66 -16.60
N SER A 2 4.74 -1.26 -15.62
CA SER A 2 4.44 0.16 -15.45
C SER A 2 5.63 0.76 -14.71
N ILE A 3 6.45 1.54 -15.41
CA ILE A 3 7.64 2.24 -14.85
C ILE A 3 7.26 3.05 -13.59
N ALA A 4 6.03 3.53 -13.54
CA ALA A 4 5.46 4.30 -12.43
C ALA A 4 5.38 3.48 -11.12
N THR A 5 4.86 2.25 -11.18
CA THR A 5 4.72 1.38 -10.00
C THR A 5 6.09 0.96 -9.47
N ASP A 6 7.02 0.65 -10.37
CA ASP A 6 8.39 0.28 -10.00
C ASP A 6 9.10 1.47 -9.30
N LEU A 7 8.97 2.68 -9.84
CA LEU A 7 9.57 3.87 -9.23
C LEU A 7 8.95 4.21 -7.87
N ALA A 8 7.62 4.09 -7.75
CA ALA A 8 6.92 4.26 -6.48
C ALA A 8 7.44 3.25 -5.44
N SER A 9 7.61 1.99 -5.82
CA SER A 9 8.10 0.94 -4.92
C SER A 9 9.50 1.27 -4.38
N ILE A 10 10.44 1.71 -5.23
CA ILE A 10 11.80 2.07 -4.81
C ILE A 10 11.77 3.21 -3.76
N GLN A 11 10.93 4.23 -3.97
CA GLN A 11 10.81 5.34 -3.04
C GLN A 11 10.22 4.91 -1.69
N ILE A 12 9.21 4.04 -1.73
CA ILE A 12 8.60 3.47 -0.52
C ILE A 12 9.62 2.65 0.25
N LEU A 13 10.36 1.77 -0.42
CA LEU A 13 11.41 0.97 0.20
C LEU A 13 12.49 1.85 0.81
N SER A 14 12.94 2.89 0.11
CA SER A 14 13.91 3.84 0.65
C SER A 14 13.40 4.52 1.93
N SER A 15 12.10 4.88 1.98
CA SER A 15 11.49 5.46 3.17
C SER A 15 11.41 4.47 4.33
N VAL A 16 11.05 3.21 4.04
CA VAL A 16 11.01 2.12 5.03
C VAL A 16 12.37 1.95 5.72
N TYR A 17 13.47 2.02 4.98
CA TYR A 17 14.82 1.85 5.54
C TYR A 17 15.39 3.11 6.23
N GLN A 18 14.86 4.29 5.96
CA GLN A 18 15.37 5.57 6.50
C GLN A 18 14.56 6.10 7.69
N SER A 19 13.28 5.72 7.82
CA SER A 19 12.38 6.26 8.84
C SER A 19 12.44 5.50 10.16
N THR A 20 12.54 6.23 11.27
CA THR A 20 12.43 5.69 12.64
C THR A 20 10.97 5.58 13.12
N ASN A 21 10.00 6.13 12.36
CA ASN A 21 8.59 6.17 12.73
C ASN A 21 7.72 5.40 11.72
N VAL A 22 7.05 4.35 12.23
CA VAL A 22 6.20 3.45 11.45
C VAL A 22 5.02 4.20 10.80
N ASN A 23 4.42 5.16 11.50
CA ASN A 23 3.26 5.90 11.00
C ASN A 23 3.62 6.80 9.81
N ASP A 24 4.80 7.43 9.85
CA ASP A 24 5.28 8.29 8.77
C ASP A 24 5.55 7.45 7.51
N THR A 25 6.10 6.25 7.68
CA THR A 25 6.31 5.29 6.58
C THR A 25 5.00 4.88 5.92
N PHE A 26 3.95 4.59 6.69
CA PHE A 26 2.64 4.26 6.14
C PHE A 26 2.00 5.43 5.41
N HIS A 27 2.09 6.64 5.99
CA HIS A 27 1.54 7.84 5.38
C HIS A 27 2.24 8.15 4.04
N ASN A 28 3.58 8.06 4.02
CA ASN A 28 4.37 8.26 2.82
C ASN A 28 4.08 7.18 1.76
N THR A 29 3.89 5.93 2.17
CA THR A 29 3.53 4.82 1.27
C THR A 29 2.25 5.13 0.51
N VAL A 30 1.17 5.41 1.25
CA VAL A 30 -0.16 5.65 0.69
C VAL A 30 -0.16 6.86 -0.25
N HIS A 31 0.53 7.95 0.13
CA HIS A 31 0.63 9.13 -0.72
C HIS A 31 1.51 8.91 -1.96
N THR A 32 2.60 8.16 -1.83
CA THR A 32 3.50 7.85 -2.95
C THR A 32 2.77 7.01 -4.00
N LEU A 33 1.98 6.01 -3.59
CA LEU A 33 1.19 5.19 -4.50
C LEU A 33 0.22 6.04 -5.34
N CYS A 34 -0.56 6.93 -4.71
CA CYS A 34 -1.48 7.78 -5.46
C CYS A 34 -0.80 8.89 -6.28
N ASN A 35 0.35 9.41 -5.83
CA ASN A 35 1.04 10.51 -6.52
C ASN A 35 1.93 10.05 -7.68
N LYS A 36 2.38 8.79 -7.66
CA LYS A 36 3.33 8.26 -8.64
C LYS A 36 2.69 7.27 -9.60
N VAL A 37 1.59 6.61 -9.21
CA VAL A 37 0.90 5.63 -10.05
C VAL A 37 -0.44 6.21 -10.47
N ASP A 38 -0.49 6.73 -11.71
CA ASP A 38 -1.61 7.54 -12.21
C ASP A 38 -2.97 6.83 -12.20
N TYR A 39 -2.99 5.50 -12.22
CA TYR A 39 -4.21 4.71 -12.14
C TYR A 39 -4.60 4.32 -10.72
N ILE A 40 -3.81 4.62 -9.70
CA ILE A 40 -4.19 4.42 -8.29
C ILE A 40 -4.84 5.70 -7.78
N ASP A 41 -6.17 5.73 -7.83
CA ASP A 41 -6.95 6.88 -7.37
C ASP A 41 -7.03 6.96 -5.84
N TRP A 42 -6.87 5.82 -5.15
CA TRP A 42 -6.91 5.75 -3.70
C TRP A 42 -6.07 4.61 -3.15
N ALA A 43 -5.42 4.86 -2.03
CA ALA A 43 -4.73 3.85 -1.24
C ALA A 43 -5.05 4.03 0.25
N GLY A 44 -5.01 2.94 1.00
CA GLY A 44 -5.18 2.96 2.44
C GLY A 44 -4.65 1.71 3.11
N ILE A 45 -4.24 1.87 4.37
CA ILE A 45 -3.72 0.80 5.20
C ILE A 45 -4.65 0.61 6.38
N TYR A 46 -5.07 -0.63 6.58
CA TYR A 46 -5.82 -1.06 7.76
C TYR A 46 -4.93 -1.93 8.63
N LEU A 47 -5.03 -1.78 9.95
CA LEU A 47 -4.38 -2.66 10.93
C LEU A 47 -5.40 -3.65 11.48
N LYS A 48 -4.96 -4.88 11.73
CA LYS A 48 -5.73 -5.87 12.47
C LYS A 48 -5.52 -5.66 13.97
N GLU A 49 -6.61 -5.43 14.69
CA GLU A 49 -6.65 -5.36 16.15
C GLU A 49 -7.61 -6.45 16.65
N GLY A 50 -7.07 -7.66 16.87
CA GLY A 50 -7.88 -8.84 17.22
C GLY A 50 -8.72 -9.33 16.03
N GLU A 51 -10.04 -9.37 16.19
CA GLU A 51 -10.97 -9.72 15.11
C GLU A 51 -11.37 -8.51 14.24
N ASP A 52 -11.11 -7.28 14.71
CA ASP A 52 -11.48 -6.06 14.02
C ASP A 52 -10.36 -5.54 13.13
N THR A 53 -10.74 -4.77 12.11
CA THR A 53 -9.81 -4.07 11.22
C THR A 53 -10.06 -2.56 11.31
N ARG A 54 -9.02 -1.80 11.68
CA ARG A 54 -9.09 -0.35 11.85
C ARG A 54 -8.33 0.35 10.74
N LEU A 55 -8.95 1.33 10.08
CA LEU A 55 -8.26 2.18 9.11
C LEU A 55 -7.21 3.03 9.83
N LEU A 56 -5.94 2.87 9.46
CA LEU A 56 -4.83 3.63 10.03
C LEU A 56 -4.59 4.92 9.25
N VAL A 57 -4.49 4.80 7.93
CA VAL A 57 -4.21 5.91 7.02
C VAL A 57 -4.81 5.64 5.64
N SER A 58 -5.31 6.68 5.00
CA SER A 58 -5.76 6.62 3.60
C SER A 58 -5.52 7.95 2.90
N THR A 59 -5.50 7.91 1.57
CA THR A 59 -5.72 9.10 0.76
C THR A 59 -7.17 9.55 0.82
N GLU A 60 -7.45 10.78 0.38
CA GLU A 60 -8.80 11.32 0.26
C GLU A 60 -9.68 10.42 -0.61
N ASP A 61 -10.92 10.16 -0.16
CA ASP A 61 -11.89 9.39 -0.94
C ASP A 61 -12.41 10.25 -2.11
N LYS A 62 -12.10 9.81 -3.34
CA LYS A 62 -12.46 10.52 -4.59
C LYS A 62 -13.71 9.97 -5.26
N GLY A 63 -14.54 9.21 -4.55
CA GLY A 63 -15.83 8.70 -5.01
C GLY A 63 -15.81 7.25 -5.46
N SER A 64 -16.72 6.87 -6.36
CA SER A 64 -16.90 5.47 -6.79
C SER A 64 -15.64 4.93 -7.48
N MET A 65 -15.15 3.79 -6.98
CA MET A 65 -14.00 3.06 -7.50
C MET A 65 -14.47 1.75 -8.11
N GLN A 66 -13.87 1.38 -9.24
CA GLN A 66 -14.32 0.26 -10.08
C GLN A 66 -13.42 -0.97 -9.97
N SER A 67 -12.18 -0.78 -9.53
CA SER A 67 -11.26 -1.88 -9.25
C SER A 67 -10.53 -1.67 -7.94
N GLN A 68 -10.17 -2.79 -7.31
CA GLN A 68 -9.51 -2.84 -6.02
C GLN A 68 -8.59 -4.04 -5.95
N LEU A 69 -7.44 -3.86 -5.31
CA LEU A 69 -6.61 -4.95 -4.82
C LEU A 69 -6.32 -4.75 -3.33
N ALA A 70 -6.17 -5.87 -2.62
CA ALA A 70 -5.86 -5.90 -1.20
C ALA A 70 -4.70 -6.86 -0.96
N PHE A 71 -3.68 -6.38 -0.26
CA PHE A 71 -2.44 -7.09 0.00
C PHE A 71 -2.19 -7.17 1.50
N PRO A 72 -2.07 -8.38 2.08
CA PRO A 72 -1.81 -8.52 3.50
C PRO A 72 -0.42 -7.99 3.84
N ILE A 73 -0.33 -7.27 4.96
CA ILE A 73 0.91 -6.86 5.61
C ILE A 73 1.19 -7.89 6.70
N LYS A 74 2.30 -8.62 6.55
CA LYS A 74 2.67 -9.71 7.46
C LYS A 74 3.91 -9.36 8.26
N HIS A 75 3.86 -9.56 9.57
CA HIS A 75 5.01 -9.50 10.46
C HIS A 75 5.20 -10.88 11.11
N ASN A 76 6.38 -11.49 10.94
CA ASN A 76 6.68 -12.84 11.44
C ASN A 76 5.58 -13.88 11.10
N ASP A 77 5.15 -13.89 9.84
CA ASP A 77 4.06 -14.74 9.31
C ASP A 77 2.65 -14.49 9.90
N THR A 78 2.52 -13.52 10.80
CA THR A 78 1.23 -13.05 11.31
C THR A 78 0.74 -11.87 10.47
N GLU A 79 -0.49 -11.92 9.99
CA GLU A 79 -1.10 -10.78 9.30
C GLU A 79 -1.46 -9.69 10.31
N VAL A 80 -0.76 -8.56 10.24
CA VAL A 80 -0.93 -7.41 11.14
C VAL A 80 -1.74 -6.29 10.50
N GLY A 81 -2.02 -6.38 9.21
CA GLY A 81 -2.80 -5.39 8.48
C GLY A 81 -2.98 -5.72 7.02
N VAL A 82 -3.56 -4.80 6.28
CA VAL A 82 -3.80 -4.91 4.84
C VAL A 82 -3.63 -3.55 4.16
N LEU A 83 -2.86 -3.54 3.07
CA LEU A 83 -2.80 -2.42 2.13
C LEU A 83 -3.89 -2.63 1.09
N VAL A 84 -4.73 -1.63 0.88
CA VAL A 84 -5.77 -1.62 -0.13
C VAL A 84 -5.48 -0.50 -1.12
N VAL A 85 -5.48 -0.82 -2.40
CA VAL A 85 -5.38 0.15 -3.50
C VAL A 85 -6.62 0.05 -4.38
N LYS A 86 -7.10 1.18 -4.87
CA LYS A 86 -8.32 1.28 -5.65
C LYS A 86 -8.13 2.22 -6.84
N SER A 87 -8.89 1.96 -7.90
CA SER A 87 -8.91 2.78 -9.11
C SER A 87 -10.34 3.04 -9.57
N LYS A 88 -10.53 4.17 -10.24
CA LYS A 88 -11.74 4.50 -11.00
C LYS A 88 -11.80 3.75 -12.33
N GLN A 89 -10.69 3.17 -12.78
CA GLN A 89 -10.61 2.41 -14.03
C GLN A 89 -10.92 0.93 -13.80
N TRP A 90 -11.54 0.29 -14.79
CA TRP A 90 -11.83 -1.15 -14.79
C TRP A 90 -10.60 -1.94 -15.26
N ILE A 91 -10.29 -3.07 -14.59
CA ILE A 91 -9.27 -4.04 -15.01
C ILE A 91 -7.90 -3.37 -15.29
N VAL A 92 -7.50 -2.47 -14.40
CA VAL A 92 -6.29 -1.64 -14.59
C VAL A 92 -5.04 -2.22 -13.95
N PHE A 93 -5.22 -3.09 -12.95
CA PHE A 93 -4.10 -3.74 -12.27
C PHE A 93 -3.66 -4.98 -13.02
N ASP A 94 -2.36 -5.08 -13.30
CA ASP A 94 -1.76 -6.24 -13.95
C ASP A 94 -1.00 -7.15 -12.97
N VAL A 95 -0.49 -8.28 -13.47
CA VAL A 95 0.30 -9.24 -12.68
C VAL A 95 1.60 -8.65 -12.13
N THR A 96 2.13 -7.61 -12.78
CA THR A 96 3.35 -6.90 -12.34
C THR A 96 3.04 -6.00 -11.15
N ASP A 97 1.90 -5.31 -11.16
CA ASP A 97 1.42 -4.51 -10.03
C ASP A 97 1.24 -5.37 -8.80
N VAL A 98 0.66 -6.57 -8.97
CA VAL A 98 0.49 -7.56 -7.90
C VAL A 98 1.83 -7.88 -7.24
N SER A 99 2.82 -8.31 -8.03
CA SER A 99 4.13 -8.68 -7.48
C SER A 99 4.87 -7.50 -6.84
N THR A 100 4.64 -6.27 -7.29
CA THR A 100 5.31 -5.08 -6.76
C THR A 100 4.68 -4.64 -5.44
N LEU A 101 3.34 -4.61 -5.38
CA LEU A 101 2.61 -4.26 -4.17
C LEU A 101 2.77 -5.32 -3.07
N GLU A 102 2.90 -6.60 -3.41
CA GLU A 102 3.27 -7.66 -2.47
C GLU A 102 4.64 -7.43 -1.83
N LYS A 103 5.64 -6.97 -2.61
CA LYS A 103 6.95 -6.63 -2.06
C LYS A 103 6.86 -5.44 -1.12
N VAL A 104 6.09 -4.42 -1.50
CA VAL A 104 5.85 -3.26 -0.63
C VAL A 104 5.25 -3.70 0.70
N THR A 105 4.20 -4.52 0.71
CA THR A 105 3.59 -4.97 1.98
C THR A 105 4.48 -5.88 2.80
N SER A 106 5.30 -6.71 2.15
CA SER A 106 6.29 -7.55 2.84
C SER A 106 7.33 -6.70 3.59
N GLU A 107 7.82 -5.63 2.97
CA GLU A 107 8.81 -4.74 3.57
C GLU A 107 8.20 -3.84 4.65
N LEU A 108 6.97 -3.36 4.45
CA LEU A 108 6.19 -2.66 5.49
C LEU A 108 5.99 -3.51 6.75
N GLY A 109 5.79 -4.82 6.58
CA GLY A 109 5.66 -5.76 7.70
C GLY A 109 6.90 -5.86 8.58
N LYS A 110 8.09 -5.57 8.05
CA LYS A 110 9.35 -5.57 8.82
C LYS A 110 9.49 -4.34 9.72
N VAL A 111 8.75 -3.27 9.46
CA VAL A 111 8.83 -2.01 10.21
C VAL A 111 8.09 -2.09 11.55
N PHE A 112 7.15 -3.03 11.70
CA PHE A 112 6.64 -3.41 13.01
C PHE A 112 7.81 -4.09 13.75
N THR A 113 8.45 -3.39 14.69
CA THR A 113 9.51 -3.90 15.57
C THR A 113 9.13 -3.59 17.01
#